data_AF-A0A913X9X6-F1
#
_entry.id   AF-A0A913X9X6-F1
#
_cell.length_a   1.000
_cell.length_b   1.000
_cell.length_c   1.000
_cell.angle_alpha   90.00
_cell.angle_beta   90.00
_cell.angle_gamma   90.00
#
_symmetry.space_group_name_H-M   'P 1'
#
loop_
_entity.id
_entity.type
_entity.pdbx_description
1 polymer ?
#
loop_
_entity_poly.entity_id
_entity_poly.type
_entity_poly.pdbx_seq_one_letter_code
_entity_poly.pdbx_strand_id
1 'polypeptide(L)'
;MASFTSSDNGQSIRIIIQQCLNASLQLQSLMDEREEKRYVRINRGIVVLLCFLKGASLDMIPKAVKAVLNIKLSELPDGSKVSVLDLPGDVLIVPQATLGGKMKGKSMQYHSNIAKHEALPLYEEFTKLCQEMVLSDSKITSGHTTSPQVKWGMKS
;
A
#
# COMPACT_ATOMS: atom_id res chain seq x y z
N MET A 1 2.73 -5.51 -12.73
CA MET A 1 3.15 -5.68 -11.31
C MET A 1 4.56 -5.14 -11.21
N ALA A 2 4.77 -4.13 -10.35
CA ALA A 2 6.09 -3.58 -10.11
C ALA A 2 6.48 -3.84 -8.64
N SER A 3 7.72 -4.24 -8.43
CA SER A 3 8.34 -4.33 -7.10
C SER A 3 9.46 -3.31 -7.06
N PHE A 4 9.50 -2.48 -6.03
CA PHE A 4 10.59 -1.53 -5.85
C PHE A 4 11.10 -1.57 -4.41
N THR A 5 12.38 -1.28 -4.25
CA THR A 5 13.08 -1.28 -2.97
C THR A 5 13.80 0.06 -2.83
N SER A 6 13.47 0.86 -1.82
CA SER A 6 14.26 2.04 -1.51
C SER A 6 15.53 1.61 -0.77
N SER A 7 16.71 1.78 -1.38
CA SER A 7 18.00 1.43 -0.79
C SER A 7 18.66 2.63 -0.11
N ASP A 8 19.04 2.46 1.14
CA ASP A 8 20.43 2.63 1.62
C ASP A 8 20.58 1.76 2.90
N ASN A 9 21.57 0.87 2.95
CA ASN A 9 21.80 -0.15 4.01
C ASN A 9 20.63 -1.08 4.40
N GLY A 10 20.53 -2.25 3.76
CA GLY A 10 19.60 -3.32 4.13
C GLY A 10 18.16 -3.05 3.70
N GLN A 11 17.49 -4.04 3.09
CA GLN A 11 16.10 -3.89 2.69
C GLN A 11 15.21 -3.88 3.95
N SER A 12 14.73 -2.70 4.34
CA SER A 12 13.86 -2.54 5.51
C SER A 12 12.36 -2.46 5.17
N ILE A 13 11.99 -2.14 3.92
CA ILE A 13 10.59 -2.06 3.48
C ILE A 13 10.47 -2.78 2.12
N ARG A 14 9.48 -3.67 1.99
CA ARG A 14 9.12 -4.35 0.73
C ARG A 14 7.71 -3.96 0.31
N ILE A 15 7.58 -3.55 -0.95
CA ILE A 15 6.34 -3.07 -1.52
C ILE A 15 6.11 -3.72 -2.88
N ILE A 16 4.91 -4.26 -3.08
CA ILE A 16 4.42 -4.65 -4.40
C ILE A 16 3.28 -3.71 -4.78
N ILE A 17 3.37 -3.14 -5.98
CA ILE A 17 2.32 -2.31 -6.56
C ILE A 17 1.69 -3.06 -7.75
N GLN A 18 0.36 -3.11 -7.75
CA GLN A 18 -0.44 -3.61 -8.84
C GLN A 18 -1.49 -2.57 -9.23
N GLN A 19 -1.59 -2.24 -10.50
CA GLN A 19 -2.69 -1.43 -11.01
C GLN A 19 -3.97 -2.27 -11.04
N CYS A 20 -5.09 -1.61 -10.79
CA CYS A 20 -6.40 -2.26 -10.83
C CYS A 20 -7.45 -1.33 -11.44
N LEU A 21 -8.47 -1.92 -12.07
CA LEU A 21 -9.69 -1.21 -12.45
C LEU A 21 -10.65 -1.05 -11.26
N ASN A 22 -10.60 -2.01 -10.34
CA ASN A 22 -11.23 -1.98 -9.03
C ASN A 22 -10.54 -3.01 -8.13
N ALA A 23 -10.68 -2.85 -6.81
CA ALA A 23 -10.26 -3.85 -5.84
C ALA A 23 -11.20 -3.84 -4.63
N SER A 24 -11.38 -5.01 -4.00
CA SER A 24 -12.20 -5.19 -2.81
C SER A 24 -11.42 -5.99 -1.78
N LEU A 25 -11.36 -5.50 -0.55
CA LEU A 25 -10.72 -6.16 0.57
C LEU A 25 -11.78 -6.46 1.65
N GLN A 26 -11.86 -7.73 2.05
CA GLN A 26 -12.68 -8.14 3.18
C GLN A 26 -11.98 -7.74 4.48
N LEU A 27 -12.70 -7.05 5.35
CA LEU A 27 -12.26 -6.78 6.71
C LEU A 27 -12.75 -7.92 7.62
N GLN A 28 -11.85 -8.45 8.44
CA GLN A 28 -12.21 -9.48 9.40
C GLN A 28 -12.95 -8.83 10.57
N SER A 29 -14.16 -9.31 10.89
CA SER A 29 -14.76 -9.00 12.18
C SER A 29 -14.11 -9.89 13.24
N LEU A 30 -13.69 -9.27 14.35
CA LEU A 30 -13.10 -9.96 15.50
C LEU A 30 -14.18 -10.59 16.41
N MET A 31 -15.46 -10.37 16.11
CA MET A 31 -16.57 -10.77 16.98
C MET A 31 -17.64 -11.48 16.14
N ASP A 32 -17.80 -12.78 16.38
CA ASP A 32 -18.87 -13.66 15.91
C ASP A 32 -18.89 -14.00 14.39
N GLU A 33 -18.95 -15.30 14.05
CA GLU A 33 -19.09 -15.79 12.66
C GLU A 33 -20.43 -15.39 12.03
N ARG A 34 -21.34 -14.83 12.83
CA ARG A 34 -22.66 -14.33 12.44
C ARG A 34 -22.67 -12.87 11.98
N GLU A 35 -21.58 -12.11 12.16
CA GLU A 35 -21.52 -10.75 11.62
C GLU A 35 -21.34 -10.72 10.11
N GLU A 36 -22.05 -9.80 9.44
CA GLU A 36 -21.91 -9.58 8.00
C GLU A 36 -20.47 -9.17 7.65
N LYS A 37 -19.93 -9.82 6.61
CA LYS A 37 -18.60 -9.52 6.08
C LYS A 37 -18.53 -8.06 5.64
N ARG A 38 -17.68 -7.27 6.29
CA ARG A 38 -17.40 -5.89 5.90
C ARG A 38 -16.36 -5.85 4.79
N TYR A 39 -16.55 -4.95 3.83
CA TYR A 39 -15.63 -4.78 2.70
C TYR A 39 -15.26 -3.31 2.53
N VAL A 40 -13.99 -3.07 2.17
CA VAL A 40 -13.56 -1.80 1.57
C VAL A 40 -13.31 -2.00 0.09
N ARG A 41 -13.76 -1.05 -0.72
CA ARG A 41 -13.64 -1.11 -2.20
C ARG A 41 -13.01 0.15 -2.74
N ILE A 42 -12.15 0.00 -3.73
CA ILE A 42 -11.60 1.08 -4.53
C ILE A 42 -11.95 0.86 -6.00
N ASN A 43 -12.02 1.95 -6.76
CA ASN A 43 -12.15 1.94 -8.21
C ASN A 43 -10.75 1.91 -8.85
N ARG A 44 -10.61 2.54 -10.01
CA ARG A 44 -9.37 2.54 -10.79
C ARG A 44 -8.25 3.16 -9.96
N GLY A 45 -7.11 2.48 -9.87
CA GLY A 45 -6.06 2.88 -8.96
C GLY A 45 -4.98 1.83 -8.80
N ILE A 46 -4.42 1.75 -7.59
CA ILE A 46 -3.37 0.79 -7.23
C ILE A 46 -3.69 0.03 -5.94
N VAL A 47 -3.26 -1.23 -5.91
CA VAL A 47 -3.13 -2.04 -4.70
C VAL A 47 -1.67 -2.07 -4.27
N VAL A 48 -1.43 -1.75 -3.00
CA VAL A 48 -0.11 -1.68 -2.37
C VAL A 48 -0.01 -2.80 -1.33
N LEU A 49 0.76 -3.85 -1.61
CA LEU A 49 1.07 -4.88 -0.63
C LEU A 49 2.35 -4.48 0.10
N LEU A 50 2.26 -4.29 1.41
CA LEU A 50 3.30 -3.66 2.22
C LEU A 50 3.86 -4.62 3.28
N CYS A 51 5.18 -4.70 3.40
CA CYS A 51 5.86 -5.47 4.43
C CYS A 51 7.05 -4.71 5.00
N PHE A 52 7.09 -4.57 6.32
CA PHE A 52 8.23 -4.03 7.04
C PHE A 52 9.15 -5.17 7.51
N LEU A 53 10.44 -4.95 7.34
CA LEU A 53 11.51 -5.84 7.76
C LEU A 53 12.28 -5.19 8.93
N LYS A 54 13.11 -5.99 9.60
CA LYS A 54 14.01 -5.51 10.66
C LYS A 54 14.86 -4.37 10.12
N GLY A 55 14.94 -3.28 10.89
CA GLY A 55 15.59 -2.04 10.49
C GLY A 55 14.66 -1.02 9.80
N ALA A 56 13.36 -1.31 9.68
CA ALA A 56 12.38 -0.30 9.29
C ALA A 56 12.14 0.70 10.42
N SER A 57 12.09 1.98 10.06
CA SER A 57 11.91 3.09 10.99
C SER A 57 11.03 4.17 10.39
N LEU A 58 10.50 5.06 11.24
CA LEU A 58 9.54 6.09 10.85
C LEU A 58 10.13 7.09 9.84
N ASP A 59 11.43 7.39 9.90
CA ASP A 59 12.11 8.29 8.97
C ASP A 59 12.15 7.77 7.52
N MET A 60 11.98 6.45 7.32
CA MET A 60 11.93 5.85 5.99
C MET A 60 10.55 6.03 5.31
N ILE A 61 9.50 6.23 6.09
CA ILE A 61 8.10 6.22 5.62
C ILE A 61 7.82 7.34 4.61
N PRO A 62 8.23 8.60 4.81
CA PRO A 62 7.98 9.67 3.84
C PRO A 62 8.57 9.37 2.46
N LYS A 63 9.79 8.80 2.41
CA LYS A 63 10.44 8.40 1.16
C LYS A 63 9.70 7.25 0.47
N ALA A 64 9.26 6.26 1.24
CA ALA A 64 8.50 5.13 0.71
C ALA A 64 7.14 5.56 0.13
N VAL A 65 6.40 6.41 0.85
CA VAL A 65 5.10 6.95 0.40
C VAL A 65 5.27 7.76 -0.88
N LYS A 66 6.25 8.68 -0.92
CA LYS A 66 6.53 9.47 -2.13
C LYS A 66 6.84 8.57 -3.33
N ALA A 67 7.64 7.52 -3.13
CA ALA A 67 7.96 6.56 -4.18
C ALA A 67 6.73 5.79 -4.67
N VAL A 68 5.87 5.28 -3.76
CA VAL A 68 4.63 4.59 -4.14
C VAL A 68 3.70 5.49 -4.95
N LEU A 69 3.50 6.73 -4.50
CA LEU A 69 2.49 7.60 -5.10
C LEU A 69 2.94 8.26 -6.41
N ASN A 70 4.26 8.47 -6.60
CA ASN A 70 4.80 9.15 -7.78
C ASN A 70 5.33 8.21 -8.87
N ILE A 71 5.41 6.90 -8.62
CA ILE A 71 5.90 5.96 -9.64
C ILE A 71 4.94 5.90 -10.83
N LYS A 72 5.49 6.07 -12.03
CA LYS A 72 4.72 6.12 -13.27
C LYS A 72 4.37 4.73 -13.78
N LEU A 73 3.34 4.13 -13.22
CA LEU A 73 2.84 2.81 -13.62
C LEU A 73 1.46 2.89 -14.29
N SER A 74 0.64 3.87 -13.92
CA SER A 74 -0.73 4.07 -14.41
C SER A 74 -0.77 4.33 -15.91
N GLU A 75 -1.37 3.44 -16.69
CA GLU A 75 -1.44 3.58 -18.15
C GLU A 75 -2.66 4.41 -18.56
N LEU A 76 -2.46 5.42 -19.39
CA LEU A 76 -3.51 6.24 -20.01
C LEU A 76 -3.97 5.63 -21.35
N PRO A 77 -5.11 6.08 -21.93
CA PRO A 77 -5.61 5.54 -23.20
C PRO A 77 -4.64 5.64 -24.39
N ASP A 78 -3.68 6.57 -24.33
CA ASP A 78 -2.64 6.76 -25.33
C ASP A 78 -1.39 5.87 -25.10
N GLY A 79 -1.43 5.00 -24.08
CA GLY A 79 -0.32 4.11 -23.70
C GLY A 79 0.77 4.78 -22.85
N SER A 80 0.66 6.09 -22.57
CA SER A 80 1.60 6.78 -21.70
C SER A 80 1.42 6.35 -20.23
N LYS A 81 2.51 6.40 -19.45
CA LYS A 81 2.49 6.04 -18.03
C LYS A 81 2.60 7.27 -17.15
N VAL A 82 1.66 7.38 -16.22
CA VAL A 82 1.56 8.44 -15.22
C VAL A 82 1.54 7.85 -13.81
N SER A 83 1.67 8.70 -12.79
CA SER A 83 1.57 8.25 -11.40
C SER A 83 0.12 7.95 -11.00
N VAL A 84 -0.11 7.44 -9.79
CA VAL A 84 -1.49 7.31 -9.30
C VAL A 84 -2.10 8.68 -9.00
N LEU A 85 -1.27 9.66 -8.61
CA LEU A 85 -1.70 11.04 -8.37
C LEU A 85 -2.14 11.73 -9.66
N ASP A 86 -1.33 11.60 -10.72
CA ASP A 86 -1.64 12.15 -12.05
C ASP A 86 -2.84 11.44 -12.73
N LEU A 87 -3.16 10.19 -12.31
CA LEU A 87 -4.34 9.43 -12.78
C LEU A 87 -5.65 9.84 -12.07
N PRO A 88 -5.58 10.74 -11.09
CA PRO A 88 -6.33 10.68 -9.82
C PRO A 88 -6.95 9.31 -9.47
N GLY A 89 -6.10 8.31 -9.28
CA GLY A 89 -6.53 6.95 -8.93
C GLY A 89 -6.68 6.72 -7.43
N ASP A 90 -7.50 5.73 -7.08
CA ASP A 90 -7.64 5.26 -5.70
C ASP A 90 -6.41 4.44 -5.24
N VAL A 91 -6.20 4.34 -3.93
CA VAL A 91 -5.12 3.56 -3.32
C VAL A 91 -5.68 2.59 -2.28
N LEU A 92 -5.41 1.30 -2.43
CA LEU A 92 -5.72 0.27 -1.43
C LEU A 92 -4.44 -0.30 -0.83
N ILE A 93 -4.23 -0.08 0.47
CA ILE A 93 -3.03 -0.52 1.20
C ILE A 93 -3.35 -1.78 1.99
N VAL A 94 -2.58 -2.84 1.77
CA VAL A 94 -2.79 -4.16 2.41
C VAL A 94 -1.52 -4.59 3.15
N PRO A 95 -1.59 -4.85 4.46
CA PRO A 95 -0.45 -5.39 5.20
C PRO A 95 -0.17 -6.83 4.76
N GLN A 96 1.01 -7.08 4.19
CA GLN A 96 1.38 -8.36 3.58
C GLN A 96 2.73 -8.88 4.09
N ALA A 97 2.73 -9.42 5.32
CA ALA A 97 3.93 -9.98 5.96
C ALA A 97 4.64 -11.09 5.15
N THR A 98 3.94 -11.75 4.22
CA THR A 98 4.52 -12.83 3.41
C THR A 98 5.62 -12.35 2.46
N LEU A 99 5.67 -11.04 2.14
CA LEU A 99 6.70 -10.49 1.25
C LEU A 99 8.11 -10.54 1.85
N GLY A 100 8.23 -10.62 3.17
CA GLY A 100 9.51 -10.79 3.85
C GLY A 100 10.00 -12.24 3.89
N GLY A 101 9.23 -13.17 3.35
CA GLY A 101 9.57 -14.58 3.28
C GLY A 101 10.84 -14.86 2.48
N LYS A 102 11.66 -15.78 3.00
CA LYS A 102 12.76 -16.42 2.29
C LYS A 102 12.52 -17.92 2.23
N MET A 103 12.78 -18.52 1.07
CA MET A 103 12.66 -19.97 0.92
C MET A 103 13.76 -20.69 1.71
N LYS A 104 13.38 -21.73 2.45
CA LYS A 104 14.28 -22.72 3.05
C LYS A 104 13.74 -24.11 2.70
N GLY A 105 14.38 -24.76 1.73
CA GLY A 105 13.83 -25.97 1.11
C GLY A 105 12.46 -25.70 0.48
N LYS A 106 11.43 -26.43 0.92
CA LYS A 106 10.03 -26.25 0.47
C LYS A 106 9.18 -25.37 1.41
N SER A 107 9.80 -24.71 2.39
CA SER A 107 9.12 -23.87 3.39
C SER A 107 9.54 -22.40 3.29
N MET A 108 8.73 -21.50 3.84
CA MET A 108 9.05 -20.07 3.95
C MET A 108 9.46 -19.70 5.37
N GLN A 109 10.50 -18.87 5.50
CA GLN A 109 10.96 -18.32 6.77
C GLN A 109 10.84 -16.79 6.77
N TYR A 110 10.44 -16.22 7.92
CA TYR A 110 10.13 -14.79 8.08
C TYR A 110 11.00 -14.10 9.13
N HIS A 111 12.21 -14.62 9.38
CA HIS A 111 13.11 -14.09 10.43
C HIS A 111 13.53 -12.62 10.22
N SER A 112 13.40 -12.12 9.00
CA SER A 112 13.68 -10.72 8.64
C SER A 112 12.48 -9.80 8.85
N ASN A 113 11.28 -10.31 9.12
CA ASN A 113 10.12 -9.46 9.39
C ASN A 113 10.28 -8.73 10.73
N ILE A 114 9.79 -7.50 10.77
CA ILE A 114 9.63 -6.77 12.03
C ILE A 114 8.50 -7.40 12.88
N ALA A 115 8.54 -7.23 14.20
CA ALA A 115 7.46 -7.72 15.06
C ALA A 115 6.17 -6.92 14.81
N LYS A 116 5.01 -7.55 15.04
CA LYS A 116 3.71 -6.92 14.75
C LYS A 116 3.50 -5.59 15.49
N HIS A 117 3.85 -5.52 16.78
CA HIS A 117 3.67 -4.31 17.58
C HIS A 117 4.59 -3.17 17.13
N GLU A 118 5.79 -3.49 16.62
CA GLU A 118 6.72 -2.52 16.04
C GLU A 118 6.28 -2.09 14.62
N ALA A 119 5.63 -2.98 13.87
CA ALA A 119 5.10 -2.69 12.53
C ALA A 119 3.92 -1.71 12.55
N LEU A 120 3.11 -1.75 13.61
CA LEU A 120 1.87 -0.99 13.71
C LEU A 120 2.07 0.53 13.54
N PRO A 121 2.96 1.21 14.31
CA PRO A 121 3.18 2.65 14.12
C PRO A 121 3.72 3.00 12.73
N LEU A 122 4.55 2.13 12.13
CA LEU A 122 5.05 2.32 10.77
C LEU A 122 3.92 2.23 9.73
N TYR A 123 2.99 1.30 9.93
CA TYR A 123 1.84 1.11 9.06
C TYR A 123 0.86 2.27 9.16
N GLU A 124 0.56 2.74 10.37
CA GLU A 124 -0.31 3.88 10.63
C GLU A 124 0.23 5.17 10.02
N GLU A 125 1.54 5.44 10.19
CA GLU A 125 2.16 6.61 9.56
C GLU A 125 2.17 6.49 8.03
N PHE A 126 2.39 5.28 7.48
CA PHE A 126 2.36 5.05 6.04
C PHE A 126 0.97 5.32 5.45
N THR A 127 -0.10 4.82 6.07
CA THR A 127 -1.48 5.03 5.57
C THR A 127 -1.90 6.49 5.71
N LYS A 128 -1.56 7.13 6.84
CA LYS A 128 -1.80 8.56 7.08
C LYS A 128 -1.13 9.44 6.03
N LEU A 129 0.17 9.28 5.78
CA LEU A 129 0.90 10.08 4.79
C LEU A 129 0.40 9.83 3.36
N CYS A 130 0.00 8.59 3.04
CA CYS A 130 -0.67 8.32 1.76
C CYS A 130 -1.97 9.13 1.62
N GLN A 131 -2.80 9.12 2.66
CA GLN A 131 -4.07 9.85 2.67
C GLN A 131 -3.87 11.37 2.55
N GLU A 132 -2.96 11.94 3.32
CA GLU A 132 -2.64 13.38 3.27
C GLU A 132 -2.14 13.82 1.89
N MET A 133 -1.25 13.04 1.26
CA MET A 133 -0.70 13.37 -0.05
C MET A 133 -1.76 13.29 -1.15
N VAL A 134 -2.60 12.23 -1.16
CA VAL A 134 -3.70 12.07 -2.13
C VAL A 134 -4.75 13.19 -1.96
N LEU A 135 -5.10 13.53 -0.72
CA LEU A 135 -6.05 14.62 -0.45
C LEU A 135 -5.49 16.00 -0.84
N SER A 136 -4.19 16.22 -0.65
CA SER A 136 -3.55 17.48 -1.03
C SER A 136 -3.48 17.66 -2.54
N ASP A 137 -3.16 16.59 -3.27
CA ASP A 137 -3.08 16.60 -4.73
C ASP A 137 -4.46 16.77 -5.39
N SER A 138 -5.49 16.10 -4.86
CA SER A 138 -6.86 16.21 -5.38
C SER A 138 -7.49 17.61 -5.25
N LYS A 139 -7.07 18.41 -4.27
CA LYS A 139 -7.51 19.81 -4.13
C LYS A 139 -6.95 20.72 -5.23
N ILE A 140 -5.80 20.36 -5.79
CA ILE A 140 -5.14 21.14 -6.86
C ILE A 140 -5.84 20.86 -8.20
N THR A 141 -6.27 19.62 -8.42
CA THR A 141 -6.87 19.16 -9.68
C THR A 141 -8.40 19.25 -9.63
N SER A 142 -8.93 20.48 -9.58
CA SER A 142 -10.38 20.75 -9.54
C SER A 142 -11.05 20.49 -10.90
N GLY A 143 -11.28 19.22 -11.26
CA GLY A 143 -11.93 18.83 -12.53
C GLY A 143 -12.49 17.40 -12.61
N HIS A 144 -12.32 16.56 -11.59
CA HIS A 144 -12.77 15.17 -11.58
C HIS A 144 -14.08 14.95 -10.80
N THR A 145 -14.96 14.09 -11.33
CA THR A 145 -16.31 13.81 -10.82
C THR A 145 -16.34 13.08 -9.47
N THR A 146 -15.22 12.50 -9.04
CA THR A 146 -15.06 11.81 -7.75
C THR A 146 -13.65 11.99 -7.22
N SER A 147 -13.50 12.43 -5.97
CA SER A 147 -12.20 12.56 -5.32
C SER A 147 -11.55 11.19 -5.10
N PRO A 148 -10.22 11.05 -5.36
CA PRO A 148 -9.51 9.80 -5.12
C PRO A 148 -9.54 9.44 -3.63
N GLN A 149 -9.61 8.13 -3.35
CA GLN A 149 -9.73 7.59 -2.00
C GLN A 149 -8.51 6.75 -1.63
N VAL A 150 -8.09 6.85 -0.37
CA VAL A 150 -7.13 5.92 0.23
C VAL A 150 -7.89 5.02 1.21
N LYS A 151 -7.83 3.71 1.00
CA LYS A 151 -8.42 2.69 1.89
C LYS A 151 -7.36 1.70 2.29
N TRP A 152 -7.53 1.06 3.43
CA TRP A 152 -6.57 0.09 3.93
C TRP A 152 -7.24 -1.01 4.76
N GLY A 153 -6.55 -2.13 4.88
CA GLY A 153 -6.92 -3.20 5.81
C GLY A 153 -6.04 -3.17 7.06
N MET A 154 -6.57 -3.61 8.19
CA MET A 154 -5.75 -3.95 9.36
C MET A 154 -5.55 -5.45 9.42
N LYS A 155 -4.34 -5.88 9.79
CA LYS A 155 -4.08 -7.29 10.12
C LYS A 155 -4.32 -7.48 11.61
N SER A 156 -5.24 -8.37 11.95
CA SER A 156 -5.61 -8.73 13.33
C SER A 156 -4.49 -9.36 14.11
#